data_AF-A0A915LMY7-F1
#
_entry.id   AF-A0A915LMY7-F1
#
_cell.length_a   1.000
_cell.length_b   1.000
_cell.length_c   1.000
_cell.angle_alpha   90.00
_cell.angle_beta   90.00
_cell.angle_gamma   90.00
#
_symmetry.space_group_name_H-M   'P 1'
#
loop_
_entity.id
_entity.type
_entity.pdbx_description
1 polymer ?
#
loop_
_entity_poly.entity_id
_entity_poly.type
_entity_poly.pdbx_seq_one_letter_code
_entity_poly.pdbx_strand_id
1 'polypeptide(L)'
;GWSSRHDEVIPHSKALLRFKDYTQEDAEKAKDEIKRAQQAASKKRKTADKRSSGISTADDSRSSTPGGGDTSAKRKTAAIRRPLAADVHERRKEMPQIVLPDALRRILIDDENLINKSCFLPKLPARITAFDIVQKYRETVNPRGVSPREFYIENSNVSNALLNPTAENLEHSALGLLDYFEQAIGTILLYKFERPMFNDLYESLNKERAEEGENNEEGNGDALNKDKEEQQQRICFAKQFGLPHLLRMFVRFTDMVFSF
;
A
#
# COMPACT_ATOMS: atom_id res chain seq x y z
N GLY A 1 -2.29 31.69 2.85
CA GLY A 1 -1.42 30.54 2.53
C GLY A 1 -0.92 30.72 1.12
N TRP A 2 0.36 30.47 0.88
CA TRP A 2 0.99 30.59 -0.44
C TRP A 2 0.31 29.64 -1.44
N SER A 3 0.10 30.09 -2.68
CA SER A 3 -0.61 29.32 -3.72
C SER A 3 0.39 28.78 -4.74
N SER A 4 0.27 27.50 -5.09
CA SER A 4 1.17 26.79 -6.02
C SER A 4 1.34 27.45 -7.39
N ARG A 5 0.42 28.31 -7.83
CA ARG A 5 0.58 29.12 -9.06
C ARG A 5 1.74 30.14 -9.00
N HIS A 6 2.32 30.35 -7.82
CA HIS A 6 3.44 31.25 -7.59
C HIS A 6 4.78 30.51 -7.43
N ASP A 7 4.79 29.19 -7.59
CA ASP A 7 6.00 28.37 -7.48
C ASP A 7 6.53 28.07 -8.90
N GLU A 8 7.79 28.44 -9.16
CA GLU A 8 8.48 28.19 -10.43
C GLU A 8 9.55 27.11 -10.23
N VAL A 9 9.56 26.10 -11.11
CA VAL A 9 10.61 25.06 -11.11
C VAL A 9 11.83 25.58 -11.84
N ILE A 10 12.96 25.68 -11.13
CA ILE A 10 14.20 26.24 -11.68
C ILE A 10 15.25 25.12 -11.79
N PRO A 11 15.82 24.87 -12.98
CA PRO A 11 16.93 23.94 -13.16
C PRO A 11 18.14 24.35 -12.31
N HIS A 12 18.86 23.37 -11.75
CA HIS A 12 19.96 23.61 -10.81
C HIS A 12 21.04 24.57 -11.36
N SER A 13 21.33 24.50 -12.66
CA SER A 13 22.28 25.39 -13.35
C SER A 13 21.88 26.87 -13.34
N LYS A 14 20.59 27.20 -13.15
CA LYS A 14 20.07 28.57 -13.09
C LYS A 14 19.80 29.07 -11.68
N ALA A 15 19.99 28.24 -10.66
CA ALA A 15 19.71 28.60 -9.27
C ALA A 15 20.58 29.77 -8.79
N LEU A 16 21.87 29.79 -9.16
CA LEU A 16 22.81 30.84 -8.77
C LEU A 16 22.49 32.23 -9.34
N LEU A 17 21.64 32.33 -10.37
CA LEU A 17 21.18 33.62 -10.92
C LEU A 17 19.98 34.21 -10.17
N ARG A 18 19.28 33.38 -9.38
CA ARG A 18 18.04 33.76 -8.71
C ARG A 18 18.20 33.86 -7.20
N PHE A 19 19.10 33.08 -6.63
CA PHE A 19 19.43 33.10 -5.21
C PHE A 19 20.73 33.87 -4.99
N LYS A 20 20.75 34.71 -3.96
CA LYS A 20 21.99 35.35 -3.52
C LYS A 20 22.90 34.30 -2.89
N ASP A 21 24.21 34.50 -3.03
CA ASP A 21 25.19 33.70 -2.31
C ASP A 21 25.01 33.84 -0.80
N TYR A 22 25.27 32.76 -0.08
CA TYR A 22 25.17 32.75 1.38
C TYR A 22 26.31 33.58 1.97
N THR A 23 26.01 34.82 2.36
CA THR A 23 26.90 35.65 3.17
C THR A 23 26.46 35.57 4.63
N GLN A 24 27.44 35.58 5.53
CA GLN A 24 27.16 35.45 6.97
C GLN A 24 26.35 36.65 7.51
N GLU A 25 26.53 37.83 6.92
CA GLU A 25 25.79 39.04 7.27
C GLU A 25 24.30 38.95 6.89
N ASP A 26 23.97 38.37 5.73
CA ASP A 26 22.57 38.19 5.30
C ASP A 26 21.86 37.13 6.15
N ALA A 27 22.59 36.09 6.58
CA ALA A 27 22.08 35.07 7.48
C ALA A 27 21.76 35.65 8.87
N GLU A 28 22.58 36.57 9.38
CA GLU A 28 22.33 37.27 10.64
C GLU A 28 21.12 38.20 10.55
N LYS A 29 21.00 38.98 9.46
CA LYS A 29 19.81 39.82 9.22
C LYS A 29 18.52 39.00 9.15
N ALA A 30 18.53 37.85 8.47
CA ALA A 30 17.37 36.97 8.40
C ALA A 30 16.98 36.42 9.79
N LYS A 31 17.95 36.05 10.63
CA LYS A 31 17.72 35.59 12.01
C LYS A 31 17.11 36.70 12.86
N ASP A 32 17.58 37.94 12.72
CA ASP A 32 17.06 39.08 13.46
C ASP A 32 15.63 39.45 13.03
N GLU A 33 15.33 39.35 11.74
CA GLU A 33 13.98 39.57 11.21
C GLU A 33 12.98 38.53 11.74
N ILE A 34 13.38 37.25 11.78
CA ILE A 34 12.56 36.17 12.37
C ILE A 34 12.31 36.43 13.86
N LYS A 35 13.35 36.79 14.63
CA LYS A 35 13.20 37.12 16.06
C LYS A 35 12.26 38.31 16.27
N ARG A 36 12.37 39.36 15.45
CA ARG A 36 11.50 40.54 15.52
C ARG A 36 10.04 40.20 15.21
N ALA A 37 9.80 39.36 14.21
CA ALA A 37 8.46 38.87 13.85
C ALA A 37 7.84 38.02 14.98
N GLN A 38 8.64 37.15 15.61
CA GLN A 38 8.20 36.34 16.75
C GLN A 38 7.84 37.20 17.98
N GLN A 39 8.62 38.23 18.27
CA GLN A 39 8.33 39.19 19.35
C GLN A 39 7.07 40.04 19.07
N ALA A 40 6.78 40.36 17.80
CA ALA A 40 5.55 41.04 17.43
C ALA A 40 4.32 40.12 17.57
N ALA A 41 4.46 38.84 17.27
CA ALA A 41 3.39 37.85 17.41
C ALA A 41 3.04 37.55 18.88
N SER A 42 4.01 37.54 19.79
CA SER A 42 3.77 37.31 21.23
C SER A 42 3.05 38.49 21.90
N LYS A 43 3.27 39.73 21.46
CA LYS A 43 2.53 40.91 21.93
C LYS A 43 1.04 40.89 21.56
N LYS A 44 0.67 40.28 20.42
CA LYS A 44 -0.74 40.11 20.00
C LYS A 44 -1.51 39.07 20.82
N ARG A 45 -0.84 38.16 21.53
CA ARG A 45 -1.50 37.14 22.38
C ARG A 45 -1.87 37.69 23.77
N LYS A 46 -1.14 38.68 24.30
CA LYS A 46 -1.43 39.29 25.62
C LYS A 46 -2.67 40.18 25.67
N THR A 47 -3.25 40.56 24.54
CA THR A 47 -4.49 41.39 24.50
C THR A 47 -5.78 40.57 24.38
N ALA A 48 -5.70 39.26 24.13
CA ALA A 48 -6.88 38.39 23.99
C ALA A 48 -7.30 37.69 25.31
N ASP A 49 -6.42 37.59 26.29
CA ASP A 49 -6.65 36.85 27.56
C ASP A 49 -7.41 37.63 28.65
N LYS A 50 -7.93 38.84 28.36
CA LYS A 50 -8.61 39.69 29.37
C LYS A 50 -10.15 39.70 29.28
N ARG A 51 -10.75 38.77 28.52
CA ARG A 51 -12.21 38.63 28.40
C ARG A 51 -12.63 37.17 28.26
N SER A 52 -12.65 36.43 29.37
CA SER A 52 -13.66 35.41 29.72
C SER A 52 -13.09 34.33 30.65
N SER A 53 -13.29 34.45 31.96
CA SER A 53 -13.38 33.27 32.83
C SER A 53 -14.22 33.62 34.06
N GLY A 54 -15.41 33.03 34.14
CA GLY A 54 -16.37 33.24 35.20
C GLY A 54 -17.35 32.08 35.26
N ILE A 55 -16.93 31.03 35.95
CA ILE A 55 -17.73 30.08 36.73
C ILE A 55 -18.64 29.07 36.00
N SER A 56 -18.95 28.01 36.75
CA SER A 56 -19.07 26.61 36.36
C SER A 56 -20.46 26.01 36.60
N THR A 57 -20.61 24.75 36.16
CA THR A 57 -21.48 23.65 36.65
C THR A 57 -23.00 23.69 36.41
N ALA A 58 -23.49 22.60 35.77
CA ALA A 58 -24.74 21.84 36.02
C ALA A 58 -26.08 22.62 35.92
N ASP A 59 -27.26 22.09 35.66
CA ASP A 59 -27.86 20.82 35.25
C ASP A 59 -29.37 21.17 35.08
N ASP A 60 -30.07 20.35 34.28
CA ASP A 60 -31.51 20.11 34.26
C ASP A 60 -32.59 21.15 33.86
N SER A 61 -33.40 20.68 32.91
CA SER A 61 -34.88 20.70 32.85
C SER A 61 -35.74 21.96 32.67
N ARG A 62 -36.42 21.92 31.51
CA ARG A 62 -37.89 21.88 31.33
C ARG A 62 -38.66 23.15 30.92
N SER A 63 -39.31 22.97 29.76
CA SER A 63 -40.64 23.43 29.36
C SER A 63 -40.73 24.75 28.60
N SER A 64 -40.98 24.69 27.29
CA SER A 64 -42.35 24.71 26.73
C SER A 64 -42.31 24.82 25.19
N THR A 65 -42.97 23.91 24.49
CA THR A 65 -43.33 24.00 23.05
C THR A 65 -44.77 24.52 22.95
N PRO A 66 -45.18 25.31 21.94
CA PRO A 66 -45.53 24.81 20.58
C PRO A 66 -44.97 25.75 19.47
N GLY A 67 -44.76 25.42 18.20
CA GLY A 67 -45.01 24.28 17.34
C GLY A 67 -44.55 24.70 15.93
N GLY A 68 -44.26 23.74 15.05
CA GLY A 68 -44.11 23.97 13.60
C GLY A 68 -42.77 23.55 12.98
N GLY A 69 -42.80 22.51 12.15
CA GLY A 69 -42.01 22.47 10.90
C GLY A 69 -40.65 21.77 10.92
N ASP A 70 -40.70 20.45 10.87
CA ASP A 70 -39.92 19.55 9.99
C ASP A 70 -38.37 19.71 9.81
N THR A 71 -37.70 18.72 10.42
CA THR A 71 -36.50 17.94 10.03
C THR A 71 -35.13 18.57 9.67
N SER A 72 -34.21 18.32 10.61
CA SER A 72 -32.93 17.63 10.44
C SER A 72 -31.70 18.47 10.02
N ALA A 73 -31.10 19.06 11.05
CA ALA A 73 -29.71 19.45 11.09
C ALA A 73 -28.78 18.22 10.98
N LYS A 74 -28.25 17.95 9.77
CA LYS A 74 -27.12 17.04 9.59
C LYS A 74 -25.82 17.79 9.86
N ARG A 75 -25.26 17.54 11.05
CA ARG A 75 -23.91 17.93 11.48
C ARG A 75 -22.92 17.50 10.39
N LYS A 76 -22.24 18.48 9.78
CA LYS A 76 -21.14 18.28 8.83
C LYS A 76 -19.95 17.71 9.60
N THR A 77 -19.87 16.38 9.69
CA THR A 77 -18.62 15.69 9.99
C THR A 77 -17.62 15.98 8.87
N ALA A 78 -16.39 16.26 9.28
CA ALA A 78 -15.27 16.57 8.43
C ALA A 78 -15.15 15.54 7.30
N ALA A 79 -15.43 15.98 6.08
CA ALA A 79 -15.03 15.25 4.89
C ALA A 79 -13.50 15.19 4.90
N ILE A 80 -12.98 14.03 5.27
CA ILE A 80 -11.63 13.59 4.90
C ILE A 80 -11.51 13.91 3.41
N ARG A 81 -10.69 14.92 3.09
CA ARG A 81 -10.43 15.34 1.72
C ARG A 81 -9.83 14.15 1.00
N ARG A 82 -10.67 13.41 0.25
CA ARG A 82 -10.19 12.54 -0.81
C ARG A 82 -9.34 13.41 -1.74
N PRO A 83 -8.08 13.06 -2.03
CA PRO A 83 -7.31 13.81 -3.01
C PRO A 83 -8.06 13.77 -4.35
N LEU A 84 -8.10 14.92 -5.03
CA LEU A 84 -8.67 15.05 -6.37
C LEU A 84 -8.05 13.95 -7.24
N ALA A 85 -8.88 13.19 -7.96
CA ALA A 85 -8.43 12.06 -8.77
C ALA A 85 -7.28 12.42 -9.75
N ALA A 86 -7.17 13.68 -10.18
CA ALA A 86 -6.08 14.17 -11.02
C ALA A 86 -4.69 14.09 -10.36
N ASP A 87 -4.58 14.45 -9.08
CA ASP A 87 -3.31 14.47 -8.32
C ASP A 87 -2.77 13.05 -8.05
N VAL A 88 -3.66 12.06 -7.92
CA VAL A 88 -3.27 10.64 -7.81
C VAL A 88 -2.75 10.08 -9.14
N HIS A 89 -3.31 10.53 -10.27
CA HIS A 89 -2.87 10.07 -11.60
C HIS A 89 -1.54 10.70 -12.02
N GLU A 90 -1.26 11.95 -11.63
CA GLU A 90 0.03 12.59 -11.89
C GLU A 90 1.17 11.99 -11.06
N ARG A 91 0.96 11.73 -9.76
CA ARG A 91 1.98 11.03 -8.95
C ARG A 91 2.33 9.64 -9.47
N ARG A 92 1.35 8.92 -10.04
CA ARG A 92 1.58 7.61 -10.68
C ARG A 92 2.46 7.66 -11.94
N LYS A 93 2.60 8.82 -12.60
CA LYS A 93 3.49 8.98 -13.76
C LYS A 93 4.96 9.12 -13.36
N GLU A 94 5.24 9.61 -12.16
CA GLU A 94 6.61 9.82 -11.66
C GLU A 94 7.21 8.56 -11.02
N MET A 95 6.36 7.57 -10.69
CA MET A 95 6.78 6.32 -10.06
C MET A 95 7.26 5.31 -11.12
N PRO A 96 8.30 4.50 -10.83
CA PRO A 96 8.73 3.42 -11.71
C PRO A 96 7.58 2.45 -11.93
N GLN A 97 7.07 2.35 -13.16
CA GLN A 97 6.02 1.40 -13.50
C GLN A 97 6.62 0.11 -14.04
N ILE A 98 6.13 -1.03 -13.55
CA ILE A 98 6.46 -2.33 -14.14
C ILE A 98 5.80 -2.38 -15.52
N VAL A 99 6.61 -2.44 -16.57
CA VAL A 99 6.12 -2.55 -17.94
C VAL A 99 5.77 -4.02 -18.21
N LEU A 100 4.48 -4.35 -18.17
CA LEU A 100 4.00 -5.68 -18.55
C LEU A 100 3.99 -5.85 -20.09
N PRO A 101 4.46 -6.99 -20.62
CA PRO A 101 4.27 -7.37 -22.01
C PRO A 101 2.80 -7.33 -22.46
N ASP A 102 2.57 -6.98 -23.73
CA ASP A 102 1.22 -6.81 -24.29
C ASP A 102 0.33 -8.06 -24.14
N ALA A 103 0.91 -9.25 -24.27
CA ALA A 103 0.19 -10.51 -24.09
C ALA A 103 -0.40 -10.64 -22.67
N LEU A 104 0.39 -10.29 -21.64
CA LEU A 104 -0.06 -10.34 -20.24
C LEU A 104 -1.08 -9.24 -19.93
N ARG A 105 -0.94 -8.07 -20.58
CA ARG A 105 -1.89 -6.98 -20.45
C ARG A 105 -3.28 -7.34 -21.00
N ARG A 106 -3.34 -8.07 -22.12
CA ARG A 106 -4.62 -8.56 -22.68
C ARG A 106 -5.34 -9.50 -21.71
N ILE A 107 -4.61 -10.41 -21.07
CA ILE A 107 -5.16 -11.31 -20.05
C ILE A 107 -5.80 -10.51 -18.91
N LEU A 108 -5.16 -9.43 -18.44
CA LEU A 108 -5.71 -8.56 -17.39
C LEU A 108 -6.97 -7.82 -17.83
N ILE A 109 -7.03 -7.34 -19.07
CA ILE A 109 -8.22 -6.68 -19.62
C ILE A 109 -9.39 -7.68 -19.68
N ASP A 110 -9.13 -8.90 -20.12
CA ASP A 110 -10.14 -9.96 -20.20
C ASP A 110 -10.61 -10.39 -18.80
N ASP A 111 -9.69 -10.57 -17.86
CA ASP A 111 -9.98 -10.87 -16.45
C ASP A 111 -10.88 -9.80 -15.79
N GLU A 112 -10.56 -8.52 -15.98
CA GLU A 112 -11.39 -7.41 -15.48
C GLU A 112 -12.81 -7.46 -16.06
N ASN A 113 -12.93 -7.74 -17.37
CA ASN A 113 -14.21 -7.85 -18.04
C ASN A 113 -15.03 -9.06 -17.54
N LEU A 114 -14.38 -10.21 -17.34
CA LEU A 114 -15.04 -11.42 -16.84
C LEU A 114 -15.64 -11.20 -15.45
N ILE A 115 -14.89 -10.55 -14.56
CA ILE A 115 -15.31 -10.40 -13.16
C ILE A 115 -16.26 -9.22 -12.99
N ASN A 116 -15.91 -8.04 -13.50
CA ASN A 116 -16.70 -6.83 -13.22
C ASN A 116 -17.89 -6.63 -14.17
N LYS A 117 -17.80 -7.13 -15.42
CA LYS A 117 -18.90 -6.97 -16.40
C LYS A 117 -19.76 -8.21 -16.50
N SER A 118 -19.15 -9.40 -16.42
CA SER A 118 -19.84 -10.67 -16.63
C SER A 118 -20.13 -11.43 -15.33
N CYS A 119 -19.63 -10.93 -14.19
CA CYS A 119 -19.82 -11.53 -12.87
C CYS A 119 -19.39 -13.01 -12.79
N PHE A 120 -18.41 -13.42 -13.59
CA PHE A 120 -17.83 -14.76 -13.52
C PHE A 120 -16.75 -14.80 -12.45
N LEU A 121 -16.88 -15.76 -11.54
CA LEU A 121 -15.88 -16.02 -10.51
C LEU A 121 -14.90 -17.11 -10.97
N PRO A 122 -13.60 -16.98 -10.63
CA PRO A 122 -12.62 -18.01 -10.91
C PRO A 122 -12.94 -19.28 -10.10
N LYS A 123 -12.68 -20.44 -10.68
CA LYS A 123 -12.76 -21.71 -9.95
C LYS A 123 -11.53 -21.86 -9.07
N LEU A 124 -11.75 -22.06 -7.77
CA LEU A 124 -10.70 -22.33 -6.79
C LEU A 124 -10.82 -23.78 -6.27
N PRO A 125 -9.70 -24.48 -6.02
CA PRO A 125 -8.32 -24.07 -6.33
C PRO A 125 -8.08 -23.93 -7.84
N ALA A 126 -7.23 -22.99 -8.21
CA ALA A 126 -6.83 -22.78 -9.60
C ALA A 126 -6.09 -24.02 -10.13
N ARG A 127 -6.29 -24.34 -11.41
CA ARG A 127 -5.61 -25.49 -12.06
C ARG A 127 -4.08 -25.36 -12.08
N ILE A 128 -3.61 -24.12 -12.24
CA ILE A 128 -2.19 -23.76 -12.14
C ILE A 128 -2.15 -22.59 -11.17
N THR A 129 -1.53 -22.82 -10.02
CA THR A 129 -1.56 -21.87 -8.91
C THR A 129 -0.42 -20.85 -9.05
N ALA A 130 -0.53 -19.73 -8.35
CA ALA A 130 0.54 -18.74 -8.27
C ALA A 130 1.82 -19.37 -7.72
N PHE A 131 1.68 -20.27 -6.74
CA PHE A 131 2.77 -21.08 -6.21
C PHE A 131 3.44 -21.91 -7.31
N ASP A 132 2.67 -22.66 -8.11
CA ASP A 132 3.23 -23.51 -9.17
C ASP A 132 3.98 -22.70 -10.23
N ILE A 133 3.46 -21.52 -10.58
CA ILE A 133 4.08 -20.63 -11.58
C ILE A 133 5.43 -20.14 -11.08
N VAL A 134 5.48 -19.65 -9.83
CA VAL A 134 6.71 -19.15 -9.23
C VAL A 134 7.71 -20.28 -9.00
N GLN A 135 7.23 -21.45 -8.55
CA GLN A 135 8.07 -22.63 -8.35
C GLN A 135 8.71 -23.07 -9.68
N LYS A 136 7.94 -23.11 -10.77
CA LYS A 136 8.45 -23.41 -12.10
C LYS A 136 9.49 -22.37 -12.55
N TYR A 137 9.28 -21.09 -12.25
CA TYR A 137 10.27 -20.05 -12.53
C TYR A 137 11.58 -20.30 -11.75
N ARG A 138 11.50 -20.65 -10.46
CA ARG A 138 12.69 -20.99 -9.66
C ARG A 138 13.49 -22.13 -10.27
N GLU A 139 12.81 -23.17 -10.75
CA GLU A 139 13.45 -24.30 -11.43
C GLU A 139 14.16 -23.90 -12.74
N THR A 140 13.63 -22.90 -13.46
CA THR A 140 14.30 -22.38 -14.67
C THR A 140 15.53 -21.53 -14.36
N VAL A 141 15.52 -20.83 -13.23
CA VAL A 141 16.60 -19.94 -12.79
C VAL A 141 17.74 -20.72 -12.16
N ASN A 142 17.42 -21.73 -11.35
CA ASN A 142 18.39 -22.55 -10.63
C ASN A 142 18.07 -24.06 -10.80
N PRO A 143 18.24 -24.62 -12.00
CA PRO A 143 18.04 -26.04 -12.21
C PRO A 143 19.15 -26.80 -11.46
N ARG A 144 18.81 -27.38 -10.29
CA ARG A 144 19.62 -28.31 -9.48
C ARG A 144 20.53 -27.70 -8.39
N GLY A 145 20.40 -26.42 -8.04
CA GLY A 145 21.22 -25.82 -6.96
C GLY A 145 22.72 -25.75 -7.28
N VAL A 146 23.09 -25.90 -8.56
CA VAL A 146 24.47 -25.92 -9.02
C VAL A 146 24.84 -24.52 -9.53
N SER A 147 25.36 -23.70 -8.61
CA SER A 147 26.11 -22.44 -8.76
C SER A 147 25.65 -21.37 -9.80
N PRO A 148 26.06 -20.10 -9.65
CA PRO A 148 25.46 -18.99 -10.38
C PRO A 148 25.72 -19.07 -11.89
N ARG A 149 24.70 -19.41 -12.68
CA ARG A 149 24.70 -19.12 -14.10
C ARG A 149 24.51 -17.61 -14.25
N GLU A 150 25.43 -16.92 -14.93
CA GLU A 150 25.21 -15.51 -15.31
C GLU A 150 23.93 -15.43 -16.14
N PHE A 151 22.87 -14.87 -15.54
CA PHE A 151 21.60 -14.67 -16.22
C PHE A 151 21.67 -13.32 -16.93
N TYR A 152 21.86 -13.34 -18.24
CA TYR A 152 21.71 -12.14 -19.07
C TYR A 152 20.22 -11.90 -19.29
N ILE A 153 19.66 -10.89 -18.62
CA ILE A 153 18.32 -10.40 -18.91
C ILE A 153 18.40 -9.62 -20.23
N GLU A 154 18.07 -10.27 -21.34
CA GLU A 154 18.19 -9.77 -22.72
C GLU A 154 17.38 -8.48 -22.99
N ASN A 155 16.45 -8.12 -22.10
CA ASN A 155 15.58 -6.93 -22.20
C ASN A 155 15.88 -5.82 -21.18
N SER A 156 17.06 -5.83 -20.56
CA SER A 156 17.45 -4.79 -19.62
C SER A 156 18.29 -3.73 -20.32
N ASN A 157 17.68 -2.60 -20.65
CA ASN A 157 18.37 -1.34 -21.01
C ASN A 157 19.17 -0.78 -19.80
N VAL A 158 19.17 -1.49 -18.67
CA VAL A 158 19.95 -1.19 -17.47
C VAL A 158 21.25 -1.97 -17.56
N SER A 159 22.37 -1.24 -17.57
CA SER A 159 23.71 -1.81 -17.44
C SER A 159 23.76 -2.66 -16.17
N ASN A 160 23.70 -3.99 -16.32
CA ASN A 160 23.67 -5.00 -15.25
C ASN A 160 24.97 -5.05 -14.40
N ALA A 161 25.89 -4.10 -14.55
CA ALA A 161 27.21 -4.16 -13.91
C ALA A 161 27.19 -4.01 -12.36
N LEU A 162 26.13 -3.45 -11.76
CA LEU A 162 26.02 -3.28 -10.29
C LEU A 162 25.14 -4.34 -9.62
N LEU A 163 24.39 -5.12 -10.39
CA LEU A 163 23.47 -6.15 -9.93
C LEU A 163 23.58 -7.30 -10.92
N ASN A 164 24.69 -8.03 -10.95
CA ASN A 164 24.69 -9.33 -11.61
C ASN A 164 23.70 -10.18 -10.79
N PRO A 165 22.47 -10.45 -11.29
CA PRO A 165 21.49 -11.14 -10.48
C PRO A 165 21.95 -12.59 -10.40
N THR A 166 22.59 -12.94 -9.28
CA THR A 166 22.94 -14.33 -8.95
C THR A 166 21.66 -15.17 -8.97
N ALA A 167 21.76 -16.44 -9.34
CA ALA A 167 20.63 -17.38 -9.27
C ALA A 167 19.95 -17.35 -7.88
N GLU A 168 20.73 -17.18 -6.81
CA GLU A 168 20.23 -17.01 -5.43
C GLU A 168 19.38 -15.75 -5.25
N ASN A 169 19.80 -14.60 -5.79
CA ASN A 169 19.04 -13.35 -5.68
C ASN A 169 17.69 -13.45 -6.41
N LEU A 170 17.67 -14.12 -7.56
CA LEU A 170 16.44 -14.36 -8.32
C LEU A 170 15.53 -15.35 -7.61
N GLU A 171 16.09 -16.38 -6.98
CA GLU A 171 15.34 -17.34 -6.17
C GLU A 171 14.72 -16.68 -4.94
N HIS A 172 15.48 -15.86 -4.21
CA HIS A 172 14.97 -15.07 -3.08
C HIS A 172 13.92 -14.06 -3.53
N SER A 173 14.12 -13.41 -4.67
CA SER A 173 13.11 -12.50 -5.24
C SER A 173 11.82 -13.24 -5.58
N ALA A 174 11.91 -14.45 -6.12
CA ALA A 174 10.75 -15.29 -6.43
C ALA A 174 9.97 -15.68 -5.17
N LEU A 175 10.67 -16.05 -4.08
CA LEU A 175 10.03 -16.32 -2.79
C LEU A 175 9.39 -15.05 -2.20
N GLY A 176 10.07 -13.91 -2.28
CA GLY A 176 9.52 -12.62 -1.85
C GLY A 176 8.26 -12.21 -2.61
N LEU A 177 8.12 -12.61 -3.89
CA LEU A 177 6.88 -12.41 -4.63
C LEU A 177 5.72 -13.23 -4.07
N LEU A 178 5.95 -14.45 -3.58
CA LEU A 178 4.92 -15.25 -2.93
C LEU A 178 4.53 -14.66 -1.58
N ASP A 179 5.50 -14.28 -0.74
CA ASP A 179 5.22 -13.64 0.54
C ASP A 179 4.40 -12.34 0.37
N TYR A 180 4.73 -11.59 -0.68
CA TYR A 180 3.99 -10.39 -1.05
C TYR A 180 2.58 -10.72 -1.55
N PHE A 181 2.43 -11.78 -2.35
CA PHE A 181 1.12 -12.24 -2.83
C PHE A 181 0.18 -12.60 -1.66
N GLU A 182 0.68 -13.34 -0.67
CA GLU A 182 -0.08 -13.74 0.52
C GLU A 182 -0.61 -12.52 1.31
N GLN A 183 0.18 -11.45 1.42
CA GLN A 183 -0.23 -10.22 2.09
C GLN A 183 -1.18 -9.35 1.24
N ALA A 184 -0.98 -9.36 -0.07
CA ALA A 184 -1.71 -8.50 -0.99
C ALA A 184 -3.09 -9.06 -1.38
N ILE A 185 -3.28 -10.38 -1.41
CA ILE A 185 -4.47 -11.01 -1.98
C ILE A 185 -5.77 -10.53 -1.32
N GLY A 186 -5.89 -10.62 0.01
CA GLY A 186 -7.10 -10.22 0.73
C GLY A 186 -7.34 -8.70 0.78
N THR A 187 -6.29 -7.91 0.54
CA THR A 187 -6.33 -6.45 0.72
C THR A 187 -6.62 -5.74 -0.60
N ILE A 188 -5.77 -5.93 -1.61
CA ILE A 188 -5.72 -5.08 -2.81
C ILE A 188 -5.89 -5.81 -4.15
N LEU A 189 -5.77 -7.14 -4.21
CA LEU A 189 -5.79 -7.88 -5.48
C LEU A 189 -7.18 -8.35 -5.92
N LEU A 190 -8.14 -8.42 -5.00
CA LEU A 190 -9.49 -8.90 -5.27
C LEU A 190 -10.42 -7.76 -5.71
N TYR A 191 -11.22 -8.03 -6.74
CA TYR A 191 -12.33 -7.18 -7.11
C TYR A 191 -13.48 -7.32 -6.09
N LYS A 192 -14.41 -6.36 -6.13
CA LYS A 192 -15.53 -6.31 -5.16
C LYS A 192 -16.38 -7.59 -5.17
N PHE A 193 -16.59 -8.18 -6.34
CA PHE A 193 -17.41 -9.38 -6.50
C PHE A 193 -16.71 -10.66 -6.06
N GLU A 194 -15.38 -10.68 -5.97
CA GLU A 194 -14.63 -11.85 -5.49
C GLU A 194 -14.54 -11.93 -3.97
N ARG A 195 -14.86 -10.85 -3.25
CA ARG A 195 -14.71 -10.78 -1.79
C ARG A 195 -15.56 -11.79 -1.01
N PRO A 196 -16.85 -12.03 -1.35
CA PRO A 196 -17.64 -13.06 -0.67
C PRO A 196 -17.00 -14.45 -0.82
N MET A 197 -16.63 -14.82 -2.06
CA MET A 197 -15.94 -16.08 -2.35
C MET A 197 -14.62 -16.24 -1.58
N PHE A 198 -13.85 -15.15 -1.44
CA PHE A 198 -12.61 -15.17 -0.65
C PHE A 198 -12.88 -15.36 0.85
N ASN A 199 -13.90 -14.72 1.40
CA ASN A 199 -14.26 -14.87 2.82
C ASN A 199 -14.71 -16.31 3.12
N ASP A 200 -15.57 -16.88 2.26
CA ASP A 200 -16.03 -18.27 2.40
C ASP A 200 -14.84 -19.24 2.37
N LEU A 201 -13.88 -19.02 1.45
CA LEU A 201 -12.65 -19.80 1.37
C LEU A 201 -11.75 -19.63 2.60
N TYR A 202 -11.65 -18.40 3.11
CA TYR A 202 -10.86 -18.10 4.31
C TYR A 202 -11.42 -18.83 5.54
N GLU A 203 -12.74 -18.83 5.70
CA GLU A 203 -13.43 -19.54 6.77
C GLU A 203 -13.29 -21.05 6.63
N SER A 204 -13.47 -21.61 5.42
CA SER A 204 -13.34 -23.06 5.20
C SER A 204 -11.94 -23.57 5.52
N LEU A 205 -10.90 -22.85 5.09
CA LEU A 205 -9.50 -23.23 5.33
C LEU A 205 -9.12 -23.11 6.82
N ASN A 206 -9.67 -22.12 7.53
CA ASN A 206 -9.49 -22.03 8.98
C ASN A 206 -10.21 -23.14 9.74
N LYS A 207 -11.38 -23.58 9.24
CA LYS A 207 -12.13 -24.68 9.84
C LYS A 207 -11.41 -26.02 9.65
N GLU A 208 -10.96 -26.32 8.44
CA GLU A 208 -10.16 -27.52 8.14
C GLU A 208 -8.92 -27.60 9.03
N ARG A 209 -8.24 -26.46 9.24
CA ARG A 209 -7.11 -26.37 10.18
C ARG A 209 -7.49 -26.69 11.62
N ALA A 210 -8.64 -26.21 12.10
CA ALA A 210 -9.08 -26.49 13.47
C ALA A 210 -9.38 -27.98 13.67
N GLU A 211 -10.00 -28.61 12.68
CA GLU A 211 -10.32 -30.04 12.68
C GLU A 211 -9.03 -30.92 12.60
N GLU A 212 -8.00 -30.49 11.86
CA GLU A 212 -6.70 -31.19 11.84
C GLU A 212 -5.92 -31.06 13.16
N GLY A 213 -6.07 -29.94 13.88
CA GLY A 213 -5.42 -29.73 15.18
C GLY A 213 -5.97 -30.66 16.27
N GLU A 214 -7.30 -30.80 16.35
CA GLU A 214 -7.96 -31.66 17.36
C GLU A 214 -7.62 -33.14 17.20
N ASN A 215 -7.42 -33.62 15.96
CA ASN A 215 -7.07 -35.01 15.68
C ASN A 215 -5.61 -35.37 16.03
N ASN A 216 -4.71 -34.37 16.13
CA ASN A 216 -3.28 -34.58 16.37
C ASN A 216 -2.89 -34.47 17.86
N GLU A 217 -3.78 -33.97 18.73
CA GLU A 217 -3.50 -33.83 20.18
C GLU A 217 -3.54 -35.15 20.98
N GLU A 218 -3.97 -36.27 20.37
CA GLU A 218 -3.94 -37.59 21.01
C GLU A 218 -2.56 -38.29 20.94
N GLY A 219 -1.57 -37.69 20.28
CA GLY A 219 -0.21 -38.22 20.14
C GLY A 219 0.82 -37.44 20.97
N ASN A 220 1.33 -38.07 22.02
CA ASN A 220 2.44 -37.63 22.89
C ASN A 220 3.50 -36.77 22.15
N GLY A 221 3.66 -35.49 22.52
CA GLY A 221 4.41 -34.52 21.70
C GLY A 221 5.27 -33.51 22.48
N ASP A 222 6.56 -33.60 22.21
CA ASP A 222 7.69 -32.78 22.64
C ASP A 222 7.56 -31.30 22.21
N ALA A 223 7.81 -30.35 23.12
CA ALA A 223 7.48 -28.92 22.96
C ALA A 223 8.31 -28.18 21.88
N LEU A 224 9.41 -28.78 21.39
CA LEU A 224 10.32 -28.17 20.42
C LEU A 224 9.88 -28.29 18.95
N ASN A 225 8.89 -29.13 18.65
CA ASN A 225 8.40 -29.33 17.27
C ASN A 225 7.23 -28.39 16.90
N LYS A 226 6.60 -27.78 17.90
CA LYS A 226 5.37 -26.98 17.76
C LYS A 226 5.57 -25.71 16.94
N ASP A 227 6.71 -25.03 17.11
CA ASP A 227 7.03 -23.79 16.37
C ASP A 227 7.26 -24.01 14.86
N LYS A 228 7.71 -25.20 14.46
CA LYS A 228 7.90 -25.55 13.04
C LYS A 228 6.58 -25.96 12.39
N GLU A 229 5.73 -26.68 13.10
CA GLU A 229 4.40 -27.08 12.63
C GLU A 229 3.45 -25.88 12.51
N GLU A 230 3.49 -24.93 13.45
CA GLU A 230 2.68 -23.70 13.38
C GLU A 230 3.05 -22.78 12.20
N GLN A 231 4.31 -22.79 11.76
CA GLN A 231 4.75 -22.08 10.55
C GLN A 231 4.35 -22.85 9.28
N GLN A 232 4.34 -24.18 9.32
CA GLN A 232 3.96 -25.06 8.21
C GLN A 232 2.44 -25.06 7.94
N GLN A 233 1.62 -24.71 8.94
CA GLN A 233 0.14 -24.69 8.88
C GLN A 233 -0.47 -23.31 8.64
N ARG A 234 0.30 -22.34 8.13
CA ARG A 234 -0.32 -21.10 7.62
C ARG A 234 -1.04 -21.40 6.30
N ILE A 235 -2.29 -20.93 6.22
CA ILE A 235 -3.06 -20.98 4.98
C ILE A 235 -2.25 -20.29 3.88
N CYS A 236 -1.96 -21.03 2.81
CA CYS A 236 -1.21 -20.54 1.67
C CYS A 236 -2.18 -20.21 0.53
N PHE A 237 -2.55 -18.94 0.38
CA PHE A 237 -3.43 -18.47 -0.68
C PHE A 237 -2.78 -18.60 -2.06
N ALA A 238 -1.45 -18.59 -2.15
CA ALA A 238 -0.71 -18.81 -3.39
C ALA A 238 -0.98 -20.20 -4.00
N LYS A 239 -1.41 -21.19 -3.20
CA LYS A 239 -1.85 -22.52 -3.65
C LYS A 239 -3.33 -22.57 -4.05
N GLN A 240 -4.09 -21.51 -3.80
CA GLN A 240 -5.51 -21.42 -4.15
C GLN A 240 -5.72 -20.61 -5.42
N PHE A 241 -5.04 -19.46 -5.52
CA PHE A 241 -5.20 -18.52 -6.62
C PHE A 241 -4.23 -18.79 -7.78
N GLY A 242 -4.57 -18.31 -8.97
CA GLY A 242 -3.82 -18.58 -10.21
C GLY A 242 -3.19 -17.36 -10.86
N LEU A 243 -2.85 -17.52 -12.15
CA LEU A 243 -2.19 -16.49 -12.95
C LEU A 243 -2.87 -15.10 -12.95
N PRO A 244 -4.21 -14.96 -13.08
CA PRO A 244 -4.82 -13.64 -13.14
C PRO A 244 -4.53 -12.79 -11.90
N HIS A 245 -4.66 -13.37 -10.71
CA HIS A 245 -4.37 -12.71 -9.43
C HIS A 245 -2.89 -12.36 -9.31
N LEU A 246 -2.00 -13.24 -9.77
CA LEU A 246 -0.56 -12.96 -9.82
C LEU A 246 -0.22 -11.80 -10.76
N LEU A 247 -0.90 -11.67 -11.90
CA LEU A 247 -0.71 -10.53 -12.82
C LEU A 247 -1.21 -9.21 -12.22
N ARG A 248 -2.35 -9.23 -11.50
CA ARG A 248 -2.85 -8.04 -10.79
C ARG A 248 -1.85 -7.54 -9.76
N MET A 249 -1.14 -8.45 -9.11
CA MET A 249 -0.08 -8.12 -8.16
C MET A 249 1.00 -7.26 -8.80
N PHE A 250 1.49 -7.61 -9.99
CA PHE A 250 2.48 -6.79 -10.70
C PHE A 250 1.99 -5.39 -11.06
N VAL A 251 0.69 -5.24 -11.38
CA VAL A 251 0.08 -3.91 -11.64
C VAL A 251 0.02 -3.06 -10.38
N ARG A 252 -0.23 -3.67 -9.21
CA ARG A 252 -0.35 -2.96 -7.93
C ARG A 252 0.94 -2.92 -7.12
N PHE A 253 1.98 -3.62 -7.55
CA PHE A 253 3.26 -3.70 -6.86
C PHE A 253 3.84 -2.29 -6.61
N THR A 254 3.76 -1.43 -7.62
CA THR A 254 4.27 -0.05 -7.58
C THR A 254 3.45 0.86 -6.67
N ASP A 255 2.14 0.63 -6.56
CA ASP A 255 1.29 1.38 -5.63
C ASP A 255 1.68 1.09 -4.17
N MET A 256 2.24 -0.09 -3.87
CA MET A 256 2.54 -0.51 -2.48
C MET A 256 3.99 -0.24 -2.06
N VAL A 257 4.97 -0.48 -2.94
CA VAL A 257 6.40 -0.25 -2.62
C VAL A 257 6.68 1.22 -2.28
N PHE A 258 5.90 2.13 -2.85
CA PHE A 258 6.09 3.57 -2.72
C PHE A 258 4.95 4.25 -1.94
N SER A 259 4.17 3.50 -1.16
CA SER A 259 3.11 4.05 -0.30
C SER A 259 3.61 4.61 1.04
N PHE A 260 4.93 4.74 1.23
CA PHE A 260 5.57 5.25 2.45
C PHE A 260 5.89 6.74 2.37
#